data_AF-A0A9P0FLF3-F1
#
_entry.id   AF-A0A9P0FLF3-F1
#
_cell.length_a   1.000
_cell.length_b   1.000
_cell.length_c   1.000
_cell.angle_alpha   90.00
_cell.angle_beta   90.00
_cell.angle_gamma   90.00
#
_symmetry.space_group_name_H-M   'P 1'
#
loop_
_entity.id
_entity.type
_entity.pdbx_description
1 polymer ?
#
loop_
_entity_poly.entity_id
_entity_poly.type
_entity_poly.pdbx_seq_one_letter_code
_entity_poly.pdbx_strand_id
1 'polypeptide(L)'
;MEYKILATQEVKWKKEGKKDKNEYTVYYGVKKKQGRNGTAFMVSNREIKKLKGKKANMAIINVYSPTEDSSDEEKQIFYETIEKACVKIPKHDTLIILRDVNAKIGKEKFLMNVAGKYTINQESNDISFDFWFIVYYNGTRLCYLASEKNMLIECTRRT
;
A
#
# COMPACT_ATOMS: atom_id res chain seq x y z
N MET A 1 -15.75 -19.25 4.72
CA MET A 1 -15.60 -17.91 4.11
C MET A 1 -14.96 -18.08 2.74
N GLU A 2 -15.61 -17.60 1.68
CA GLU A 2 -15.06 -17.58 0.32
C GLU A 2 -14.51 -16.17 0.06
N TYR A 3 -13.21 -16.05 -0.21
CA TYR A 3 -12.56 -14.77 -0.46
C TYR A 3 -12.52 -14.46 -1.96
N LYS A 4 -13.15 -13.37 -2.38
CA LYS A 4 -13.10 -12.89 -3.78
C LYS A 4 -11.70 -12.42 -4.19
N ILE A 5 -11.05 -11.68 -3.29
CA ILE A 5 -9.68 -11.19 -3.42
C ILE A 5 -9.05 -11.34 -2.05
N LEU A 6 -7.89 -11.99 -1.97
CA LEU A 6 -7.07 -12.11 -0.78
C LEU A 6 -5.68 -11.57 -1.09
N ALA A 7 -5.20 -10.67 -0.25
CA ALA A 7 -3.87 -10.09 -0.36
C ALA A 7 -3.03 -10.53 0.85
N THR A 8 -1.88 -11.17 0.60
CA THR A 8 -0.99 -11.76 1.62
C THR A 8 0.46 -11.27 1.50
N GLN A 9 1.18 -11.26 2.63
CA GLN A 9 2.51 -10.67 2.84
C GLN A 9 3.40 -11.76 3.40
N GLU A 10 4.71 -11.56 3.32
CA GLU A 10 5.69 -12.48 3.89
C GLU A 10 5.54 -13.90 3.34
N VAL A 11 5.12 -14.01 2.07
CA VAL A 11 5.04 -15.30 1.38
C VAL A 11 6.40 -15.99 1.25
N LYS A 12 7.51 -15.23 1.40
CA LYS A 12 8.90 -15.73 1.40
C LYS A 12 9.27 -16.49 0.12
N TRP A 13 8.54 -16.24 -0.97
CA TRP A 13 8.79 -16.87 -2.27
C TRP A 13 10.04 -16.28 -2.93
N LYS A 14 10.64 -17.04 -3.87
CA LYS A 14 11.96 -16.72 -4.44
C LYS A 14 11.93 -15.98 -5.77
N LYS A 15 10.77 -15.91 -6.43
CA LYS A 15 10.57 -15.29 -7.74
C LYS A 15 9.22 -14.58 -7.75
N GLU A 16 9.09 -13.58 -8.62
CA GLU A 16 7.78 -13.04 -9.01
C GLU A 16 7.10 -13.94 -10.04
N GLY A 17 5.78 -13.81 -10.18
CA GLY A 17 5.06 -14.54 -11.20
C GLY A 17 3.56 -14.60 -11.00
N LYS A 18 2.95 -15.45 -11.83
CA LYS A 18 1.52 -15.75 -11.84
C LYS A 18 1.34 -17.26 -11.84
N LYS A 19 0.38 -17.77 -11.05
CA LYS A 19 -0.01 -19.17 -11.05
C LYS A 19 -1.52 -19.31 -11.08
N ASP A 20 -2.04 -19.97 -12.11
CA ASP A 20 -3.45 -20.32 -12.21
C ASP A 20 -3.72 -21.60 -11.40
N LYS A 21 -4.77 -21.57 -10.57
CA LYS A 21 -5.14 -22.58 -9.56
C LYS A 21 -6.66 -22.74 -9.54
N ASN A 22 -7.20 -23.63 -10.37
CA ASN A 22 -8.64 -23.91 -10.49
C ASN A 22 -9.47 -22.62 -10.63
N GLU A 23 -10.22 -22.24 -9.59
CA GLU A 23 -11.08 -21.05 -9.56
C GLU A 23 -10.35 -19.74 -9.23
N TYR A 24 -9.05 -19.80 -8.93
CA TYR A 24 -8.25 -18.65 -8.52
C TYR A 24 -6.99 -18.47 -9.37
N THR A 25 -6.56 -17.23 -9.53
CA THR A 25 -5.23 -16.87 -10.01
C THR A 25 -4.45 -16.24 -8.86
N VAL A 26 -3.22 -16.73 -8.67
CA VAL A 26 -2.28 -16.16 -7.70
C VAL A 26 -1.24 -15.31 -8.41
N TYR A 27 -1.13 -14.03 -8.05
CA TYR A 27 -0.07 -13.12 -8.47
C TYR A 27 0.89 -12.92 -7.30
N TYR A 28 2.19 -12.86 -7.54
CA TYR A 28 3.15 -12.69 -6.46
C TYR A 28 4.41 -11.95 -6.90
N GLY A 29 4.95 -11.14 -6.00
CA GLY A 29 6.13 -10.32 -6.19
C GLY A 29 7.12 -10.50 -5.04
N VAL A 30 8.42 -10.38 -5.33
CA VAL A 30 9.50 -10.64 -4.37
C VAL A 30 10.56 -9.54 -4.45
N LYS A 31 10.97 -8.99 -3.30
CA LYS A 31 12.12 -8.07 -3.20
C LYS A 31 13.40 -8.89 -2.98
N LYS A 32 14.13 -9.20 -4.06
CA LYS A 32 15.44 -9.92 -4.11
C LYS A 32 15.50 -11.35 -3.48
N LYS A 33 16.47 -12.15 -3.95
CA LYS A 33 16.64 -13.61 -3.76
C LYS A 33 16.97 -14.10 -2.32
N GLN A 34 16.52 -13.45 -1.26
CA GLN A 34 16.89 -13.85 0.11
C GLN A 34 15.79 -14.59 0.90
N GLY A 35 14.63 -14.89 0.28
CA GLY A 35 13.55 -15.64 0.97
C GLY A 35 12.97 -14.89 2.17
N ARG A 36 13.19 -13.57 2.24
CA ARG A 36 12.60 -12.64 3.20
C ARG A 36 11.65 -11.74 2.42
N ASN A 37 10.55 -11.34 3.06
CA ASN A 37 9.52 -10.47 2.48
C ASN A 37 8.81 -11.07 1.25
N GLY A 38 7.88 -10.33 0.67
CA GLY A 38 7.13 -10.72 -0.53
C GLY A 38 5.63 -10.48 -0.37
N THR A 39 4.96 -10.19 -1.48
CA THR A 39 3.51 -9.95 -1.51
C THR A 39 2.86 -10.88 -2.51
N ALA A 40 1.62 -11.28 -2.24
CA ALA A 40 0.82 -12.03 -3.20
C ALA A 40 -0.65 -11.61 -3.16
N PHE A 41 -1.31 -11.76 -4.29
CA PHE A 41 -2.75 -11.72 -4.43
C PHE A 41 -3.24 -13.12 -4.82
N MET A 42 -4.34 -13.55 -4.23
CA MET A 42 -5.18 -14.62 -4.75
C MET A 42 -6.51 -13.98 -5.17
N VAL A 43 -6.82 -14.06 -6.45
CA VAL A 43 -7.99 -13.42 -7.05
C VAL A 43 -8.86 -14.51 -7.64
N SER A 44 -10.15 -14.53 -7.31
CA SER A 44 -11.10 -15.42 -7.98
C SER A 44 -11.15 -15.05 -9.48
N ASN A 45 -11.10 -16.07 -10.34
CA ASN A 45 -11.11 -15.89 -11.79
C ASN A 45 -12.36 -15.12 -12.27
N ARG A 46 -13.46 -15.22 -11.51
CA ARG A 46 -14.72 -14.50 -11.76
C ARG A 46 -14.58 -12.99 -11.54
N GLU A 47 -13.69 -12.57 -10.65
CA GLU A 47 -13.50 -11.18 -10.27
C GLU A 47 -12.45 -10.47 -11.14
N ILE A 48 -11.50 -11.20 -11.74
CA ILE A 48 -10.48 -10.63 -12.64
C ILE A 48 -11.14 -9.79 -13.76
N LYS A 49 -12.23 -10.29 -14.35
CA LYS A 49 -12.97 -9.56 -15.39
C LYS A 49 -13.68 -8.32 -14.85
N LYS A 50 -14.08 -8.31 -13.57
CA LYS A 50 -14.79 -7.19 -12.94
C LYS A 50 -13.85 -6.05 -12.55
N LEU A 51 -12.57 -6.34 -12.34
CA LEU A 51 -11.53 -5.32 -12.21
C LEU A 51 -11.37 -4.48 -13.49
N LYS A 52 -11.75 -5.04 -14.65
CA LYS A 52 -11.88 -4.29 -15.90
C LYS A 52 -13.32 -3.80 -16.06
N GLY A 53 -13.65 -2.71 -15.38
CA GLY A 53 -14.99 -2.13 -15.42
C GLY A 53 -15.32 -1.53 -16.79
N LYS A 54 -16.62 -1.30 -17.05
CA LYS A 54 -17.08 -0.73 -18.33
C LYS A 54 -16.72 0.74 -18.52
N LYS A 55 -16.59 1.50 -17.42
CA LYS A 55 -16.32 2.95 -17.42
C LYS A 55 -14.95 3.32 -16.85
N ALA A 56 -14.47 2.54 -15.89
CA ALA A 56 -13.19 2.69 -15.24
C ALA A 56 -12.72 1.32 -14.76
N ASN A 57 -11.43 1.05 -14.83
CA ASN A 57 -10.83 -0.13 -14.21
C ASN A 57 -10.58 0.12 -12.73
N MET A 58 -10.35 -0.97 -12.01
CA MET A 58 -9.87 -0.96 -10.63
C MET A 58 -8.45 -1.52 -10.60
N ALA A 59 -7.52 -0.70 -10.12
CA ALA A 59 -6.14 -1.10 -9.87
C ALA A 59 -5.94 -1.30 -8.37
N ILE A 60 -5.44 -2.48 -7.98
CA ILE A 60 -5.18 -2.81 -6.59
C ILE A 60 -3.68 -3.07 -6.41
N ILE A 61 -3.06 -2.33 -5.49
CA ILE A 61 -1.64 -2.48 -5.15
C ILE A 61 -1.54 -3.06 -3.74
N ASN A 62 -0.89 -4.21 -3.59
CA ASN A 62 -0.62 -4.83 -2.29
C ASN A 62 0.81 -4.49 -1.89
N VAL A 63 0.95 -3.73 -0.81
CA VAL A 63 2.24 -3.25 -0.30
C VAL A 63 2.60 -3.95 1.00
N TYR A 64 3.89 -3.98 1.31
CA TYR A 64 4.41 -4.31 2.64
C TYR A 64 5.40 -3.23 3.02
N SER A 65 5.00 -2.37 3.96
CA SER A 65 5.82 -1.23 4.34
C SER A 65 7.06 -1.65 5.13
N PRO A 66 8.20 -1.00 4.90
CA PRO A 66 9.37 -1.12 5.77
C PRO A 66 8.99 -0.86 7.24
N THR A 67 9.71 -1.51 8.16
CA THR A 67 9.56 -1.30 9.60
C THR A 67 10.16 0.05 10.02
N GLU A 68 9.85 0.50 11.24
CA GLU A 68 10.47 1.72 11.81
C GLU A 68 12.02 1.62 11.79
N ASP A 69 12.57 0.43 12.05
CA ASP A 69 14.01 0.13 12.05
C ASP A 69 14.65 -0.02 10.66
N SER A 70 13.87 0.03 9.57
CA SER A 70 14.43 -0.06 8.22
C SER A 70 15.20 1.21 7.85
N SER A 71 16.21 1.08 6.97
CA SER A 71 17.03 2.24 6.57
C SER A 71 16.21 3.27 5.79
N ASP A 72 16.66 4.53 5.82
CA ASP A 72 15.97 5.62 5.11
C ASP A 72 15.99 5.42 3.59
N GLU A 73 17.05 4.82 3.05
CA GLU A 73 17.12 4.43 1.64
C GLU A 73 16.07 3.37 1.31
N GLU A 74 15.85 2.39 2.20
CA GLU A 74 14.82 1.38 1.98
C GLU A 74 13.41 1.97 2.01
N LYS A 75 13.15 2.91 2.92
CA LYS A 75 11.90 3.68 2.98
C LYS A 75 11.74 4.54 1.73
N GLN A 76 12.79 5.24 1.29
CA GLN A 76 12.80 6.03 0.04
C GLN A 76 12.44 5.19 -1.17
N ILE A 77 13.15 4.08 -1.38
CA ILE A 77 12.90 3.17 -2.50
C ILE A 77 11.46 2.63 -2.45
N PHE A 78 10.93 2.34 -1.26
CA PHE A 78 9.56 1.86 -1.10
C PHE A 78 8.52 2.88 -1.59
N TYR A 79 8.56 4.12 -1.11
CA TYR A 79 7.59 5.15 -1.50
C TYR A 79 7.73 5.58 -2.96
N GLU A 80 8.96 5.70 -3.48
CA GLU A 80 9.18 5.94 -4.91
C GLU A 80 8.60 4.83 -5.79
N THR A 81 8.70 3.57 -5.34
CA THR A 81 8.17 2.43 -6.10
C THR A 81 6.64 2.49 -6.17
N ILE A 82 6.00 2.86 -5.05
CA ILE A 82 4.55 3.05 -5.00
C ILE A 82 4.13 4.21 -5.92
N GLU A 83 4.80 5.35 -5.84
CA GLU A 83 4.51 6.50 -6.70
C GLU A 83 4.65 6.15 -8.18
N LYS A 84 5.74 5.49 -8.56
CA LYS A 84 5.97 5.01 -9.93
C LYS A 84 4.88 4.04 -10.40
N ALA A 85 4.33 3.22 -9.50
CA ALA A 85 3.19 2.36 -9.82
C ALA A 85 1.89 3.16 -9.98
N CYS A 86 1.65 4.15 -9.12
CA CYS A 86 0.48 5.02 -9.17
C CYS A 86 0.43 5.84 -10.47
N VAL A 87 1.57 6.37 -10.94
CA VAL A 87 1.65 7.16 -12.18
C VAL A 87 1.27 6.35 -13.42
N LYS A 88 1.45 5.02 -13.40
CA LYS A 88 1.08 4.15 -14.52
C LYS A 88 -0.43 3.90 -14.60
N ILE A 89 -1.18 4.22 -13.55
CA ILE A 89 -2.62 3.99 -13.47
C ILE A 89 -3.33 5.24 -14.03
N PRO A 90 -4.24 5.09 -15.00
CA PRO A 90 -5.02 6.22 -15.51
C PRO A 90 -5.79 6.93 -14.40
N LYS A 91 -5.85 8.27 -14.43
CA LYS A 91 -6.53 9.07 -13.38
C LYS A 91 -8.03 8.78 -13.24
N HIS A 92 -8.66 8.24 -14.27
CA HIS A 92 -10.09 7.87 -14.24
C HIS A 92 -10.33 6.48 -13.63
N ASP A 93 -9.27 5.67 -13.46
CA ASP A 93 -9.34 4.35 -12.84
C ASP A 93 -9.33 4.49 -11.31
N THR A 94 -10.01 3.58 -10.63
CA THR A 94 -10.02 3.53 -9.17
C THR A 94 -8.74 2.85 -8.69
N LEU A 95 -7.92 3.55 -7.91
CA LEU A 95 -6.73 3.01 -7.27
C LEU A 95 -7.00 2.65 -5.82
N ILE A 96 -6.67 1.42 -5.44
CA ILE A 96 -6.72 0.95 -4.05
C ILE A 96 -5.33 0.45 -3.66
N ILE A 97 -4.71 1.09 -2.68
CA ILE A 97 -3.48 0.58 -2.04
C ILE A 97 -3.90 -0.14 -0.77
N LEU A 98 -3.55 -1.41 -0.66
CA LEU A 98 -3.98 -2.26 0.44
C LEU A 98 -2.80 -2.68 1.32
N ARG A 99 -3.16 -2.81 2.61
CA ARG A 99 -2.46 -3.50 3.71
C ARG A 99 -1.42 -2.66 4.44
N ASP A 100 -0.67 -3.35 5.32
CA ASP A 100 0.15 -2.78 6.37
C ASP A 100 1.19 -1.79 5.85
N VAL A 101 0.86 -0.53 6.07
CA VAL A 101 1.67 0.64 5.78
C VAL A 101 2.58 1.00 6.96
N ASN A 102 2.47 0.32 8.11
CA ASN A 102 3.23 0.61 9.34
C ASN A 102 3.24 2.11 9.69
N ALA A 103 2.12 2.80 9.42
CA ALA A 103 1.96 4.23 9.59
C ALA A 103 1.13 4.51 10.84
N LYS A 104 1.64 5.37 11.72
CA LYS A 104 0.83 5.99 12.77
C LYS A 104 0.41 7.34 12.23
N ILE A 105 -0.90 7.56 12.10
CA ILE A 105 -1.45 8.84 11.67
C ILE A 105 -2.12 9.48 12.88
N GLY A 106 -1.78 10.74 13.13
CA GLY A 106 -2.31 11.57 14.19
C GLY A 106 -3.49 12.42 13.75
N LYS A 107 -3.75 13.48 14.52
CA LYS A 107 -4.86 14.42 14.33
C LYS A 107 -4.41 15.77 13.78
N GLU A 108 -3.22 15.83 13.18
CA GLU A 108 -2.68 17.06 12.62
C GLU A 108 -3.64 17.64 11.57
N LYS A 109 -3.87 18.96 11.63
CA LYS A 109 -4.91 19.62 10.82
C LYS A 109 -4.71 19.41 9.32
N PHE A 110 -3.47 19.37 8.85
CA PHE A 110 -3.17 19.17 7.43
C PHE A 110 -3.48 17.74 6.95
N LEU A 111 -3.64 16.78 7.86
CA LEU A 111 -3.94 15.37 7.58
C LEU A 111 -5.43 15.05 7.60
N MET A 112 -6.25 15.92 8.19
CA MET A 112 -7.69 15.71 8.32
C MET A 112 -8.41 15.51 6.98
N ASN A 113 -7.88 16.07 5.89
CA ASN A 113 -8.46 15.94 4.55
C ASN A 113 -8.29 14.53 3.95
N VAL A 114 -7.27 13.77 4.37
CA VAL A 114 -6.96 12.45 3.83
C VAL A 114 -7.27 11.30 4.80
N ALA A 115 -7.08 11.51 6.10
CA ALA A 115 -7.27 10.49 7.14
C ALA A 115 -8.54 10.71 7.99
N GLY A 116 -9.23 11.84 7.83
CA GLY A 116 -10.42 12.17 8.59
C GLY A 116 -10.14 12.58 10.04
N LYS A 117 -11.20 12.66 10.85
CA LYS A 117 -11.16 13.15 12.25
C LYS A 117 -10.97 12.06 13.30
N TYR A 118 -11.08 10.80 12.91
CA TYR A 118 -11.22 9.66 13.81
C TYR A 118 -9.97 8.78 13.84
N THR A 119 -8.79 9.36 13.60
CA THR A 119 -7.52 8.68 13.78
C THR A 119 -7.29 8.34 15.26
N ILE A 120 -6.70 7.17 15.51
CA ILE A 120 -6.49 6.65 16.88
C ILE A 120 -5.36 7.36 17.63
N ASN A 121 -4.36 7.88 16.91
CA ASN A 121 -3.19 8.52 17.52
C ASN A 121 -3.42 10.03 17.63
N GLN A 122 -2.73 10.69 18.56
CA GLN A 122 -2.71 12.15 18.64
C GLN A 122 -1.77 12.74 17.59
N GLU A 123 -0.62 12.11 17.42
CA GLU A 123 0.45 12.53 16.50
C GLU A 123 0.72 11.39 15.52
N SER A 124 1.02 11.77 14.29
CA SER A 124 1.58 10.87 13.30
C SER A 124 2.97 10.50 13.77
N ASN A 125 3.51 9.37 13.33
CA ASN A 125 4.93 9.11 13.57
C ASN A 125 5.77 10.06 12.68
N ASP A 126 5.72 11.37 12.89
CA ASP A 126 6.35 12.53 12.24
C ASP A 126 7.63 13.16 12.87
N ILE A 127 8.77 13.09 12.17
CA ILE A 127 9.87 14.10 12.07
C ILE A 127 10.86 14.20 13.25
N SER A 128 12.08 13.72 13.03
CA SER A 128 13.29 14.37 13.56
C SER A 128 13.68 15.50 12.59
N PHE A 129 13.56 16.75 13.07
CA PHE A 129 13.85 17.95 12.27
C PHE A 129 15.37 18.22 12.29
N ASP A 130 16.16 17.38 11.61
CA ASP A 130 17.52 17.78 11.27
C ASP A 130 17.46 18.64 10.00
N PHE A 131 17.91 19.88 10.15
CA PHE A 131 17.72 21.04 9.27
C PHE A 131 18.25 20.88 7.82
N TRP A 132 18.74 19.69 7.44
CA TRP A 132 19.17 19.37 6.09
C TRP A 132 18.73 17.98 5.57
N PHE A 133 17.99 17.19 6.35
CA PHE A 133 17.49 15.88 5.92
C PHE A 133 16.13 15.60 6.58
N ILE A 134 15.04 15.75 5.82
CA ILE A 134 13.72 15.36 6.32
C ILE A 134 13.67 13.83 6.32
N VAL A 135 13.89 13.22 7.49
CA VAL A 135 13.61 11.80 7.73
C VAL A 135 12.10 11.65 7.79
N TYR A 136 11.52 11.26 6.67
CA TYR A 136 10.10 10.97 6.60
C TYR A 136 9.84 9.53 7.07
N TYR A 137 9.15 9.40 8.18
CA TYR A 137 8.60 8.15 8.65
C TYR A 137 7.30 7.82 7.88
N ASN A 138 6.79 6.60 8.08
CA ASN A 138 5.72 6.05 7.23
C ASN A 138 4.39 6.86 7.28
N GLY A 139 4.13 7.57 8.38
CA GLY A 139 2.93 8.40 8.60
C GLY A 139 2.80 9.54 7.60
N THR A 140 3.76 10.48 7.59
CA THR A 140 3.74 11.65 6.70
C THR A 140 3.81 11.20 5.27
N ARG A 141 4.66 10.23 4.92
CA ARG A 141 4.78 9.81 3.52
C ARG A 141 3.48 9.25 2.98
N LEU A 142 2.79 8.44 3.78
CA LEU A 142 1.49 7.92 3.38
C LEU A 142 0.49 9.05 3.19
N CYS A 143 0.47 10.03 4.08
CA CYS A 143 -0.43 11.16 3.99
C CYS A 143 -0.11 12.11 2.82
N TYR A 144 1.17 12.37 2.56
CA TYR A 144 1.64 13.16 1.42
C TYR A 144 1.23 12.48 0.12
N LEU A 145 1.53 11.18 -0.02
CA LEU A 145 1.10 10.38 -1.16
C LEU A 145 -0.42 10.43 -1.34
N ALA A 146 -1.18 10.27 -0.25
CA ALA A 146 -2.63 10.31 -0.31
C ALA A 146 -3.15 11.69 -0.75
N SER A 147 -2.56 12.77 -0.24
CA SER A 147 -2.92 14.14 -0.62
C SER A 147 -2.61 14.42 -2.09
N GLU A 148 -1.40 14.06 -2.55
CA GLU A 148 -0.99 14.27 -3.94
C GLU A 148 -1.82 13.47 -4.94
N LYS A 149 -2.26 12.27 -4.56
CA LYS A 149 -3.02 11.36 -5.42
C LYS A 149 -4.52 11.42 -5.19
N ASN A 150 -5.00 12.35 -4.36
CA ASN A 150 -6.40 12.52 -4.01
C ASN A 150 -7.04 11.21 -3.50
N MET A 151 -6.35 10.54 -2.57
CA MET A 151 -6.76 9.29 -1.95
C MET A 151 -7.29 9.51 -0.54
N LEU A 152 -8.17 8.60 -0.11
CA LEU A 152 -8.61 8.50 1.27
C LEU A 152 -7.85 7.38 1.98
N ILE A 153 -7.49 7.62 3.25
CA ILE A 153 -6.85 6.64 4.11
C ILE A 153 -7.88 6.09 5.08
N GLU A 154 -8.07 4.78 5.07
CA GLU A 154 -9.02 4.08 5.93
C GLU A 154 -8.30 2.99 6.74
N CYS A 155 -8.62 2.87 8.03
CA CYS A 155 -8.10 1.81 8.90
C CYS A 155 -9.19 0.77 9.18
N THR A 156 -8.85 -0.52 9.12
CA THR A 156 -9.81 -1.61 9.33
C THR A 156 -10.03 -1.96 10.80
N ARG A 157 -9.31 -1.34 11.75
CA ARG A 157 -9.65 -1.46 13.18
C ARG A 157 -10.95 -0.70 13.43
N ARG A 158 -12.05 -1.45 13.59
CA ARG A 158 -13.27 -0.91 14.20
C ARG A 158 -12.95 -0.55 15.65
N THR A 159 -13.12 0.73 15.99
CA THR A 159 -13.25 1.18 17.38
C THR A 159 -14.65 0.83 17.89
#